data_AF-A0A9E4DS04-F1
#
_entry.id   AF-A0A9E4DS04-F1
#
_cell.length_a   1.000
_cell.length_b   1.000
_cell.length_c   1.000
_cell.angle_alpha   90.00
_cell.angle_beta   90.00
_cell.angle_gamma   90.00
#
_symmetry.space_group_name_H-M   'P 1'
#
loop_
_entity.id
_entity.type
_entity.pdbx_description
1 polymer ?
#
loop_
_entity_poly.entity_id
_entity_poly.type
_entity_poly.pdbx_seq_one_letter_code
_entity_poly.pdbx_strand_id
1 'polypeptide(L)'
;MQDVMYQFDRRQIEFKDMNQLNDIIQLVKELFNETRIWENNGYTPNELFEKFKKPGLDERSFSTLELHPSFVQTPPIAHKIGRNDPCPCGSGKKYKKCCLGKDGM
;
A
#
# COMPACT_ATOMS: atom_id res chain seq x y z
N MET A 1 -1.57 -9.77 -7.54
CA MET A 1 -1.26 -11.21 -7.74
C MET A 1 -2.48 -12.10 -7.55
N GLN A 2 -3.26 -11.96 -6.47
CA GLN A 2 -4.45 -12.79 -6.23
C GLN A 2 -5.46 -12.74 -7.40
N ASP A 3 -5.66 -11.56 -8.00
CA ASP A 3 -6.56 -11.41 -9.14
C ASP A 3 -6.09 -12.17 -10.39
N VAL A 4 -4.77 -12.30 -10.59
CA VAL A 4 -4.20 -13.00 -11.77
C VAL A 4 -4.44 -14.49 -11.67
N MET A 5 -4.25 -15.08 -10.48
CA MET A 5 -4.51 -16.50 -10.25
C MET A 5 -6.00 -16.84 -10.39
N TYR A 6 -6.87 -15.97 -9.87
CA TYR A 6 -8.31 -16.10 -10.11
C TYR A 6 -8.67 -16.10 -11.61
N GLN A 7 -7.96 -15.32 -12.44
CA GLN A 7 -8.16 -15.35 -13.89
C GLN A 7 -7.71 -16.67 -14.54
N PHE A 8 -6.64 -17.27 -14.05
CA PHE A 8 -6.17 -18.57 -14.54
C PHE A 8 -7.18 -19.67 -14.21
N ASP A 9 -7.69 -19.70 -12.98
CA ASP A 9 -8.70 -20.65 -12.54
C ASP A 9 -10.02 -20.49 -13.32
N ARG A 10 -10.49 -19.24 -13.45
CA ARG A 10 -11.72 -18.90 -14.20
C ARG A 10 -11.63 -19.31 -15.66
N ARG A 11 -10.45 -19.23 -16.26
CA ARG A 11 -10.20 -19.61 -17.66
C ARG A 11 -9.77 -21.07 -17.81
N GLN A 12 -9.77 -21.84 -16.73
CA GLN A 12 -9.39 -23.27 -16.74
C GLN A 12 -8.01 -23.48 -17.36
N ILE A 13 -7.05 -22.61 -17.04
CA ILE A 13 -5.67 -22.74 -17.53
C ILE A 13 -4.98 -23.81 -16.68
N GLU A 14 -4.65 -24.93 -17.31
CA GLU A 14 -3.87 -25.99 -16.68
C GLU A 14 -2.37 -25.80 -16.95
N PHE A 15 -1.57 -25.89 -15.89
CA PHE A 15 -0.11 -25.88 -15.98
C PHE A 15 0.40 -27.31 -16.09
N LYS A 16 1.41 -27.53 -16.94
CA LYS A 16 2.00 -28.84 -17.19
C LYS A 16 2.76 -29.35 -15.97
N ASP A 17 3.43 -28.46 -15.25
CA ASP A 17 4.22 -28.77 -14.07
C ASP A 17 4.38 -27.54 -13.15
N MET A 18 4.90 -27.77 -11.94
CA MET A 18 5.11 -26.72 -10.95
C MET A 18 6.21 -25.72 -11.36
N ASN A 19 7.15 -26.10 -12.23
CA ASN A 19 8.19 -25.19 -12.70
C ASN A 19 7.58 -24.15 -13.65
N GLN A 20 6.72 -24.59 -14.57
CA GLN A 20 5.98 -23.70 -15.46
C GLN A 20 5.13 -22.70 -14.67
N LEU A 21 4.49 -23.15 -13.59
CA LEU A 21 3.75 -22.25 -12.69
C LEU A 21 4.68 -21.23 -12.03
N ASN A 22 5.84 -21.66 -11.52
CA ASN A 22 6.82 -20.77 -10.90
C ASN A 22 7.37 -19.74 -11.89
N ASP A 23 7.66 -20.14 -13.13
CA ASP A 23 8.14 -19.26 -14.19
C ASP A 23 7.10 -18.18 -14.51
N ILE A 24 5.83 -18.57 -14.63
CA ILE A 24 4.74 -17.62 -14.90
C ILE A 24 4.54 -16.68 -13.70
N ILE A 25 4.59 -17.21 -12.48
CA ILE A 25 4.54 -16.37 -11.27
C ILE A 25 5.68 -15.36 -11.27
N GLN A 26 6.89 -15.78 -11.63
CA GLN A 26 8.06 -14.91 -11.68
C GLN A 26 7.88 -13.80 -12.71
N LEU A 27 7.42 -14.14 -13.92
CA LEU A 27 7.12 -13.15 -14.97
C LEU A 27 6.03 -12.16 -14.53
N VAL A 28 4.97 -12.64 -13.89
CA VAL A 28 3.88 -11.78 -13.38
C VAL A 28 4.38 -10.87 -12.26
N LYS A 29 5.25 -11.36 -11.38
CA LYS A 29 5.88 -10.55 -10.32
C LYS A 29 6.75 -9.46 -10.92
N GLU A 30 7.61 -9.79 -11.88
CA GLU A 30 8.47 -8.84 -12.57
C GLU A 30 7.64 -7.75 -13.25
N LEU A 31 6.63 -8.15 -14.04
CA LEU A 31 5.72 -7.21 -14.67
C LEU A 31 5.07 -6.28 -13.66
N PHE A 32 4.52 -6.80 -12.56
CA PHE A 32 3.87 -5.98 -11.54
C PHE A 32 4.85 -5.00 -10.88
N ASN A 33 6.06 -5.45 -10.57
CA ASN A 33 7.08 -4.65 -9.91
C ASN A 33 7.67 -3.54 -10.79
N GLU A 34 7.57 -3.69 -12.12
CA GLU A 34 8.00 -2.72 -13.12
C GLU A 34 6.85 -1.86 -13.69
N THR A 35 5.60 -2.24 -13.45
CA THR A 35 4.45 -1.48 -13.95
C THR A 35 4.11 -0.32 -13.03
N ARG A 36 3.98 0.88 -13.61
CA ARG A 36 3.49 2.06 -12.89
C ARG A 36 1.99 1.94 -12.67
N ILE A 37 1.56 2.16 -11.44
CA ILE A 37 0.14 2.06 -11.07
C ILE A 37 -0.33 3.30 -10.31
N TRP A 38 -1.63 3.58 -10.38
CA TRP A 38 -2.22 4.80 -9.83
C TRP A 38 -2.18 4.83 -8.30
N GLU A 39 -2.37 3.67 -7.68
CA GLU A 39 -2.28 3.45 -6.23
C GLU A 39 -0.91 3.86 -5.67
N ASN A 40 0.11 3.72 -6.50
CA ASN A 40 1.49 4.12 -6.21
C ASN A 40 1.80 5.57 -6.65
N ASN A 41 0.78 6.38 -6.92
CA ASN A 41 0.92 7.74 -7.47
C ASN A 41 1.77 7.79 -8.74
N GLY A 42 1.69 6.76 -9.59
CA GLY A 42 2.44 6.68 -10.85
C GLY A 42 3.87 6.15 -10.72
N TYR A 43 4.30 5.69 -9.54
CA TYR A 43 5.56 4.96 -9.39
C TYR A 43 5.36 3.44 -9.59
N THR A 44 6.43 2.76 -9.97
CA THR A 44 6.49 1.30 -9.88
C THR A 44 6.74 0.86 -8.43
N PRO A 45 6.34 -0.35 -8.03
CA PRO A 45 6.70 -0.90 -6.73
C PRO A 45 8.22 -0.87 -6.47
N ASN A 46 9.06 -1.18 -7.46
CA ASN A 46 10.52 -1.15 -7.31
C ASN A 46 11.06 0.28 -7.11
N GLU A 47 10.54 1.26 -7.85
CA GLU A 47 10.91 2.68 -7.65
C GLU A 47 10.59 3.13 -6.22
N LEU A 48 9.45 2.71 -5.67
CA LEU A 48 9.09 3.00 -4.28
C LEU A 48 10.01 2.29 -3.30
N PHE A 49 10.31 1.00 -3.54
CA PHE A 49 11.18 0.23 -2.67
C PHE A 49 12.55 0.89 -2.53
N GLU A 50 13.20 1.26 -3.63
CA GLU A 50 14.49 1.93 -3.60
C GLU A 50 14.41 3.33 -2.96
N LYS A 51 13.34 4.08 -3.22
CA LYS A 51 13.14 5.42 -2.63
C LYS A 51 12.97 5.39 -1.11
N PHE A 52 12.36 4.34 -0.56
CA PHE A 52 12.09 4.19 0.87
C PHE A 52 12.96 3.13 1.55
N LYS A 53 13.95 2.60 0.83
CA LYS A 53 14.94 1.65 1.35
C LYS A 53 15.68 2.33 2.50
N LYS A 54 15.41 1.91 3.73
CA LYS A 54 16.12 2.42 4.90
C LYS A 54 17.51 1.78 4.91
N PRO A 55 18.60 2.57 4.80
CA PRO A 55 19.93 2.01 4.97
C PRO A 55 20.06 1.48 6.40
N GLY A 56 20.21 0.16 6.56
CA GLY A 56 20.42 -0.50 7.85
C GLY A 56 19.28 -1.39 8.38
N LEU A 57 18.16 -1.55 7.67
CA LEU A 57 17.25 -2.68 7.93
C LEU A 57 17.75 -3.89 7.15
N ASP A 58 18.29 -4.88 7.86
CA ASP A 58 18.73 -6.13 7.26
C ASP A 58 17.53 -6.96 6.76
N GLU A 59 17.73 -7.76 5.71
CA GLU A 59 16.69 -8.63 5.15
C GLU A 59 16.32 -9.81 6.08
N ARG A 60 17.07 -10.05 7.17
CA ARG A 60 16.80 -11.13 8.14
C ARG A 60 15.76 -10.74 9.19
N SER A 61 15.29 -9.50 9.18
CA SER A 61 14.31 -8.99 10.12
C SER A 61 12.87 -9.52 9.89
N PHE A 62 12.60 -10.23 8.79
CA PHE A 62 11.24 -10.66 8.45
C PHE A 62 10.86 -12.08 8.90
N SER A 63 11.82 -12.89 9.35
CA SER A 63 11.55 -14.26 9.83
C SER A 63 11.28 -14.35 11.34
N THR A 64 11.38 -13.26 12.10
CA THR A 64 10.99 -13.21 13.53
C THR A 64 10.04 -12.05 13.83
N LEU A 65 8.95 -11.93 13.08
CA LEU A 65 7.76 -11.30 13.62
C LEU A 65 6.96 -12.38 14.37
N GLU A 66 7.48 -12.79 15.52
CA GLU A 66 6.57 -13.22 16.57
C GLU A 66 5.67 -12.02 16.87
N LEU A 67 4.39 -12.17 16.51
CA LEU A 67 3.34 -11.22 16.83
C LEU A 67 3.24 -11.10 18.36
N HIS A 68 4.07 -10.24 18.96
CA HIS A 68 3.92 -9.82 20.34
C HIS A 68 2.84 -8.73 20.38
N PRO A 69 1.68 -8.97 21.01
CA PRO A 69 0.53 -8.05 20.97
C PRO A 69 0.78 -6.72 21.69
N SER A 70 1.92 -6.54 22.34
CA SER A 70 2.18 -5.43 23.25
C SER A 70 2.77 -4.17 22.58
N PHE A 71 3.05 -4.19 21.27
CA PHE A 71 3.61 -3.05 20.53
C PHE A 71 2.78 -2.60 19.32
N VAL A 72 1.49 -2.93 19.29
CA VAL A 72 0.55 -2.19 18.43
C VAL A 72 0.21 -0.89 19.16
N GLN A 73 1.11 0.09 19.10
CA GLN A 73 0.66 1.49 19.21
C GLN A 73 -0.07 1.81 17.92
N THR A 74 -1.30 1.32 17.77
CA THR A 74 -2.25 2.00 16.90
C THR A 74 -2.37 3.40 17.48
N PRO A 75 -1.93 4.46 16.78
CA PRO A 75 -2.36 5.79 17.19
C PRO A 75 -3.89 5.72 17.29
N PRO A 76 -4.52 6.33 18.32
CA PRO A 76 -5.96 6.41 18.37
C PRO A 76 -6.41 6.84 16.98
N ILE A 77 -7.44 6.17 16.43
CA ILE A 77 -8.05 6.54 15.16
C ILE A 77 -8.66 7.92 15.39
N ALA A 78 -7.82 8.95 15.40
CA ALA A 78 -8.20 10.32 15.27
C ALA A 78 -8.82 10.33 13.88
N HIS A 79 -10.14 10.48 13.83
CA HIS A 79 -10.86 10.61 12.59
C HIS A 79 -10.21 11.78 11.85
N LYS A 80 -9.38 11.46 10.85
CA LYS A 80 -8.62 12.47 10.11
C LYS A 80 -9.65 13.28 9.36
N ILE A 81 -9.94 14.48 9.86
CA ILE A 81 -10.89 15.36 9.19
C ILE A 81 -10.35 15.71 7.81
N GLY A 82 -11.13 15.41 6.77
CA GLY A 82 -10.79 15.73 5.40
C GLY A 82 -10.80 17.24 5.18
N ARG A 83 -9.90 17.73 4.31
CA ARG A 83 -9.79 19.17 3.96
C ARG A 83 -11.15 19.79 3.58
N ASN A 84 -12.04 19.01 2.96
CA ASN A 84 -13.33 19.47 2.46
C ASN A 84 -14.52 19.19 3.40
N ASP A 85 -14.31 18.47 4.49
CA ASP A 85 -15.38 18.09 5.41
C ASP A 85 -15.88 19.31 6.20
N PRO A 86 -17.12 19.27 6.74
CA PRO A 86 -17.60 20.30 7.66
C PRO A 86 -16.65 20.47 8.84
N CYS A 87 -16.32 21.72 9.17
CA CYS A 87 -15.36 22.02 10.22
C CYS A 87 -15.94 21.70 11.62
N PRO A 88 -15.19 21.05 12.52
CA PRO A 88 -15.73 20.53 13.78
C PRO A 88 -15.89 21.64 14.83
N CYS A 89 -15.46 22.87 14.53
CA CYS A 89 -15.71 24.05 15.37
C CYS A 89 -17.15 24.60 15.26
N GLY A 90 -18.03 23.93 14.49
CA GLY A 90 -19.43 24.32 14.35
C GLY A 90 -19.68 25.50 13.40
N SER A 91 -18.66 25.95 12.66
CA SER A 91 -18.79 27.12 11.77
C SER A 91 -19.63 26.90 10.51
N GLY A 92 -20.00 25.64 10.20
CA GLY A 92 -20.66 25.27 8.95
C GLY A 92 -19.79 25.38 7.68
N LYS A 93 -18.53 25.84 7.80
CA LYS A 93 -17.59 25.98 6.69
C LYS A 93 -16.79 24.68 6.47
N LYS A 94 -16.26 24.47 5.26
CA LYS A 94 -15.28 23.38 4.99
C LYS A 94 -14.02 23.58 5.85
N TYR A 95 -13.44 22.51 6.36
CA TYR A 95 -12.26 22.54 7.24
C TYR A 95 -11.11 23.40 6.68
N LYS A 96 -10.82 23.28 5.37
CA LYS A 96 -9.83 24.08 4.64
C LYS A 96 -10.07 25.59 4.62
N LYS A 97 -11.32 26.03 4.78
CA LYS A 97 -11.73 27.44 4.77
C LYS A 97 -12.04 27.96 6.19
N CYS A 98 -11.76 27.17 7.21
CA CYS A 98 -12.00 27.51 8.60
C CYS A 98 -10.72 27.27 9.41
N CYS A 99 -10.70 26.31 10.34
CA CYS A 99 -9.57 26.10 11.23
C CYS A 99 -8.25 25.83 10.51
N LEU A 100 -8.25 25.09 9.39
CA LEU A 100 -7.01 24.82 8.64
C LEU A 100 -6.52 26.03 7.82
N GLY A 101 -7.40 26.98 7.52
CA GLY A 101 -7.05 28.18 6.75
C GLY A 101 -6.70 29.39 7.62
N LYS A 102 -6.77 29.26 8.95
CA LYS A 102 -6.50 30.36 9.91
C LYS A 102 -5.02 30.48 10.28
N ASP A 103 -4.18 29.51 9.94
CA ASP A 103 -2.73 29.49 10.25
C ASP A 103 -1.89 30.31 9.24
N GLY A 104 -2.49 31.31 8.59
CA GLY A 104 -1.91 32.01 7.43
C GLY A 104 -2.11 33.52 7.41
N MET A 105 -1.99 34.18 8.58
CA MET A 105 -1.76 35.63 8.71
C MET A 105 -0.67 35.86 9.75
#